data_AF-A0A4S1ED70-F1
#
_entry.id   AF-A0A4S1ED70-F1
#
_cell.length_a   1.000
_cell.length_b   1.000
_cell.length_c   1.000
_cell.angle_alpha   90.00
_cell.angle_beta   90.00
_cell.angle_gamma   90.00
#
_symmetry.space_group_name_H-M   'P 1'
#
loop_
_entity.id
_entity.type
_entity.pdbx_description
1 polymer ?
#
loop_
_entity_poly.entity_id
_entity_poly.type
_entity_poly.pdbx_seq_one_letter_code
_entity_poly.pdbx_strand_id
1 'polypeptide(L)'
;MAVSQQVFLRDAMRRLNLTRDVFAARVGVKRRALDTWLLPEGSQEFRSMPEVVLRFVTEIVENDSLLTKYAQSVQSGPLRDRIAVGGKHQLLSVEQFGRESVEELFRVADLMQPIARRQKVSRVLEGAVLGNLFFEASTRTRVSFGAAFCRLGGSVCDTTGFTFSSMAKGESIYDTSRVMSGYVDAMVIRHPEQGSVAEFARATNIPVVNGGDGAGEHPSQALLDLYTILTEFSRLGKLLDGAHIVMTGDLKYGRTVHSLLKLLALYRGLKFTLISPLGLEMPEEIIEHVAKLGNHVIEQSHDLADVKGADVIYATRVQKERFSDEQLEGYTAEFQVSKALIDQYCDENVIVMHPLPRDSREGAHDLSVDLNDDPRLGIFRQADNGIPVRMAIFAVLLGVENLVQHSMRDVTWNPPSHVGPDDAVFHGMY
;
A
#
# COMPACT_ATOMS: atom_id res chain seq x y z
N MET A 1 24.97 23.63 -12.91
CA MET A 1 24.81 24.19 -11.56
C MET A 1 25.26 23.15 -10.57
N ALA A 2 26.16 23.46 -9.63
CA ALA A 2 26.54 22.50 -8.60
C ALA A 2 25.31 22.17 -7.74
N VAL A 3 25.03 20.88 -7.53
CA VAL A 3 23.94 20.42 -6.66
C VAL A 3 24.26 20.87 -5.24
N SER A 4 23.30 21.45 -4.52
CA SER A 4 23.53 21.88 -3.13
C SER A 4 23.85 20.67 -2.23
N GLN A 5 24.69 20.87 -1.21
CA GLN A 5 25.08 19.81 -0.27
C GLN A 5 23.87 19.10 0.36
N GLN A 6 22.84 19.88 0.71
CA GLN A 6 21.59 19.37 1.26
C GLN A 6 20.91 18.39 0.29
N VAL A 7 20.84 18.74 -0.99
CA VAL A 7 20.23 17.90 -2.03
C VAL A 7 21.09 16.66 -2.26
N PHE A 8 22.41 16.81 -2.34
CA PHE A 8 23.36 15.71 -2.49
C PHE A 8 23.23 14.68 -1.35
N LEU A 9 23.23 15.13 -0.10
CA LEU A 9 23.13 14.23 1.06
C LEU A 9 21.78 13.53 1.14
N ARG A 10 20.69 14.22 0.77
CA ARG A 10 19.35 13.61 0.70
C ARG A 10 19.28 12.54 -0.39
N ASP A 11 19.85 12.83 -1.56
CA ASP A 11 19.94 11.86 -2.65
C ASP A 11 20.82 10.66 -2.26
N ALA A 12 21.97 10.90 -1.64
CA ALA A 12 22.85 9.84 -1.15
C ALA A 12 22.16 8.94 -0.11
N MET A 13 21.48 9.51 0.89
CA MET A 13 20.72 8.74 1.88
C MET A 13 19.59 7.93 1.24
N ARG A 14 18.91 8.50 0.23
CA ARG A 14 17.87 7.82 -0.54
C ARG A 14 18.45 6.64 -1.33
N ARG A 15 19.53 6.87 -2.08
CA ARG A 15 20.20 5.85 -2.90
C ARG A 15 20.80 4.73 -2.06
N LEU A 16 21.30 5.05 -0.87
CA LEU A 16 21.86 4.06 0.07
C LEU A 16 20.81 3.43 0.98
N ASN A 17 19.57 3.91 0.93
CA ASN A 17 18.47 3.46 1.79
C ASN A 17 18.83 3.53 3.29
N LEU A 18 19.45 4.63 3.73
CA LEU A 18 19.85 4.82 5.11
C LEU A 18 19.05 5.97 5.75
N THR A 19 18.53 5.72 6.95
CA THR A 19 18.01 6.81 7.81
C THR A 19 19.15 7.74 8.19
N ARG A 20 18.85 8.98 8.63
CA ARG A 20 19.89 9.94 9.07
C ARG A 20 20.81 9.37 10.14
N ASP A 21 20.25 8.60 11.08
CA ASP A 21 21.02 7.98 12.17
C ASP A 21 22.02 6.96 11.63
N VAL A 22 21.55 6.07 10.75
CA VAL A 22 22.37 5.01 10.17
C VAL A 22 23.39 5.60 9.19
N PHE A 23 22.99 6.59 8.39
CA PHE A 23 23.88 7.30 7.48
C PHE A 23 24.99 8.02 8.26
N ALA A 24 24.66 8.74 9.34
CA ALA A 24 25.65 9.41 10.19
C ALA A 24 26.65 8.42 10.77
N ALA A 25 26.17 7.31 11.33
CA ALA A 25 27.04 6.25 11.85
C ALA A 25 27.95 5.66 10.75
N ARG A 26 27.40 5.47 9.54
CA ARG A 26 28.10 4.87 8.40
C ARG A 26 29.22 5.75 7.83
N VAL A 27 29.01 7.05 7.79
CA VAL A 27 30.02 8.03 7.36
C VAL A 27 30.93 8.48 8.52
N GLY A 28 30.80 7.85 9.69
CA GLY A 28 31.68 8.05 10.84
C GLY A 28 31.47 9.37 11.58
N VAL A 29 30.26 9.94 11.55
CA VAL A 29 29.95 11.23 12.19
C VAL A 29 28.79 11.15 13.16
N LYS A 30 28.73 12.11 14.09
CA LYS A 30 27.58 12.23 15.00
C LYS A 30 26.35 12.73 14.22
N ARG A 31 25.17 12.22 14.54
CA ARG A 31 23.88 12.66 13.97
C ARG A 31 23.73 14.19 13.94
N ARG A 32 24.09 14.86 15.04
CA ARG A 32 24.05 16.33 15.16
C ARG A 32 24.89 17.04 14.09
N ALA A 33 26.03 16.47 13.69
CA ALA A 33 26.85 17.04 12.62
C ALA A 33 26.16 16.89 11.25
N LEU A 34 25.61 15.70 10.95
CA LEU A 34 24.84 15.47 9.74
C LEU A 34 23.62 16.41 9.65
N ASP A 35 22.91 16.63 10.75
CA ASP A 35 21.76 17.54 10.78
C ASP A 35 22.16 18.98 10.39
N THR A 36 23.34 19.47 10.84
CA THR A 36 23.84 20.80 10.43
C THR A 36 24.21 20.90 8.95
N TRP A 37 24.53 19.77 8.30
CA TRP A 37 24.85 19.71 6.87
C TRP A 37 23.61 19.65 5.99
N LEU A 38 22.48 19.23 6.57
CA LEU A 38 21.18 19.10 5.91
C LEU A 38 20.32 20.37 6.03
N LEU A 39 20.83 21.43 6.65
CA LEU A 39 20.19 22.74 6.69
C LEU A 39 20.40 23.50 5.38
N PRO A 40 19.50 24.44 5.01
CA PRO A 40 19.75 25.36 3.91
C PRO A 40 20.97 26.24 4.19
N GLU A 41 21.72 26.62 3.15
CA GLU A 41 22.95 27.42 3.26
C GLU A 41 22.75 28.78 3.95
N GLY A 42 21.52 29.32 3.96
CA GLY A 42 21.16 30.56 4.66
C GLY A 42 20.87 30.42 6.16
N SER A 43 20.94 29.22 6.74
CA SER A 43 20.69 28.99 8.17
C SER A 43 21.92 29.32 9.02
N GLN A 44 21.74 29.97 10.18
CA GLN A 44 22.85 30.28 11.12
C GLN A 44 23.57 29.03 11.66
N GLU A 45 22.84 27.91 11.72
CA GLU A 45 23.37 26.62 12.19
C GLU A 45 23.94 25.77 11.05
N PHE A 46 23.86 26.24 9.80
CA PHE A 46 24.43 25.52 8.66
C PHE A 46 25.94 25.34 8.83
N ARG A 47 26.43 24.13 8.53
CA ARG A 47 27.85 23.83 8.45
C ARG A 47 28.14 23.08 7.16
N SER A 48 29.27 23.41 6.54
CA SER A 48 29.76 22.65 5.38
C SER A 48 30.26 21.28 5.83
N MET A 49 29.91 20.26 5.06
CA MET A 49 30.40 18.90 5.23
C MET A 49 31.91 18.85 4.89
N PRO A 50 32.73 18.15 5.69
CA PRO A 50 34.15 17.99 5.39
C PRO A 50 34.40 17.31 4.04
N GLU A 51 35.43 17.75 3.31
CA GLU A 51 35.75 17.25 1.97
C GLU A 51 36.00 15.73 1.93
N VAL A 52 36.60 15.18 3.00
CA VAL A 52 36.81 13.73 3.15
C VAL A 52 35.49 12.96 3.13
N VAL A 53 34.46 13.49 3.78
CA VAL A 53 33.14 12.85 3.83
C VAL A 53 32.42 12.98 2.48
N LEU A 54 32.56 14.14 1.81
CA LEU A 54 32.04 14.32 0.46
C LEU A 54 32.61 13.26 -0.49
N ARG A 55 33.94 13.14 -0.56
CA ARG A 55 34.61 12.16 -1.43
C ARG A 55 34.18 10.73 -1.13
N PHE A 56 34.10 10.37 0.15
CA PHE A 56 33.66 9.05 0.60
C PHE A 56 32.22 8.74 0.18
N VAL A 57 31.27 9.66 0.41
CA VAL A 57 29.87 9.46 0.04
C VAL A 57 29.71 9.41 -1.49
N THR A 58 30.40 10.27 -2.22
CA THR A 58 30.40 10.26 -3.70
C THR A 58 30.90 8.92 -4.24
N GLU A 59 32.01 8.40 -3.72
CA GLU A 59 32.56 7.11 -4.16
C GLU A 59 31.59 5.94 -3.95
N ILE A 60 30.87 5.91 -2.81
CA ILE A 60 29.87 4.87 -2.54
C ILE A 60 28.68 5.02 -3.49
N VAL A 61 28.20 6.24 -3.70
CA VAL A 61 26.98 6.51 -4.46
C VAL A 61 27.20 6.39 -5.98
N GLU A 62 28.42 6.61 -6.48
CA GLU A 62 28.75 6.46 -7.90
C GLU A 62 29.17 5.02 -8.28
N ASN A 63 29.47 4.17 -7.29
CA ASN A 63 29.87 2.78 -7.51
C ASN A 63 28.72 1.81 -7.14
N ASP A 64 28.02 1.27 -8.15
CA ASP A 64 26.86 0.38 -7.97
C ASP A 64 27.13 -0.84 -7.08
N SER A 65 28.37 -1.38 -7.10
CA SER A 65 28.75 -2.51 -6.26
C SER A 65 28.86 -2.11 -4.78
N LEU A 66 29.39 -0.91 -4.50
CA LEU A 66 29.47 -0.37 -3.15
C LEU A 66 28.10 0.09 -2.67
N LEU A 67 27.32 0.77 -3.52
CA LEU A 67 25.96 1.22 -3.20
C LEU A 67 25.09 0.03 -2.75
N THR A 68 25.15 -1.09 -3.48
CA THR A 68 24.43 -2.33 -3.15
C THR A 68 24.93 -2.94 -1.83
N LYS A 69 26.25 -3.05 -1.65
CA LYS A 69 26.87 -3.58 -0.42
C LYS A 69 26.51 -2.75 0.80
N TYR A 70 26.42 -1.43 0.65
CA TYR A 70 26.14 -0.51 1.75
C TYR A 70 24.65 -0.42 2.09
N ALA A 71 23.76 -0.60 1.10
CA ALA A 71 22.32 -0.69 1.29
C ALA A 71 21.88 -2.01 1.95
N GLN A 72 22.55 -3.13 1.66
CA GLN A 72 22.18 -4.46 2.18
C GLN A 72 22.61 -4.72 3.64
N SER A 73 23.52 -3.92 4.21
CA SER A 73 24.24 -4.32 5.43
C SER A 73 23.50 -4.06 6.76
N VAL A 74 22.21 -3.73 6.77
CA VAL A 74 21.54 -3.19 7.98
C VAL A 74 20.48 -4.13 8.57
N GLN A 75 19.96 -5.13 7.84
CA GLN A 75 19.03 -6.10 8.42
C GLN A 75 19.36 -7.54 8.02
N SER A 76 19.32 -8.46 8.98
CA SER A 76 19.67 -9.86 8.77
C SER A 76 18.56 -10.58 8.00
N GLY A 77 18.85 -10.93 6.75
CA GLY A 77 18.09 -11.92 5.98
C GLY A 77 17.08 -11.36 4.96
N PRO A 78 16.66 -12.20 4.00
CA PRO A 78 15.65 -11.86 2.98
C PRO A 78 14.36 -11.27 3.56
N LEU A 79 13.71 -10.35 2.84
CA LEU A 79 12.43 -9.77 3.25
C LEU A 79 11.37 -10.83 3.60
N ARG A 80 11.26 -11.87 2.77
CA ARG A 80 10.29 -12.96 2.95
C ARG A 80 10.43 -13.69 4.29
N ASP A 81 11.66 -13.76 4.82
CA ASP A 81 11.97 -14.42 6.10
C ASP A 81 11.59 -13.48 7.26
N ARG A 82 11.81 -12.17 7.11
CA ARG A 82 11.46 -11.15 8.11
C ARG A 82 9.96 -10.93 8.27
N ILE A 83 9.19 -11.09 7.19
CA ILE A 83 7.73 -11.00 7.24
C ILE A 83 7.06 -12.37 7.45
N ALA A 84 7.82 -13.45 7.67
CA ALA A 84 7.26 -14.78 7.83
C ALA A 84 6.42 -14.89 9.12
N VAL A 85 5.34 -15.69 9.07
CA VAL A 85 4.50 -15.98 10.24
C VAL A 85 4.60 -17.46 10.56
N GLY A 86 5.02 -17.79 11.78
CA GLY A 86 5.21 -19.19 12.19
C GLY A 86 6.21 -19.95 11.30
N GLY A 87 7.23 -19.26 10.77
CA GLY A 87 8.23 -19.82 9.88
C GLY A 87 7.76 -20.07 8.44
N LYS A 88 6.56 -19.60 8.06
CA LYS A 88 6.01 -19.75 6.71
C LYS A 88 6.02 -18.40 5.98
N HIS A 89 6.39 -18.40 4.70
CA HIS A 89 6.33 -17.22 3.84
C HIS A 89 4.90 -17.01 3.38
N GLN A 90 4.16 -16.14 4.06
CA GLN A 90 2.75 -15.89 3.81
C GLN A 90 2.40 -14.45 4.16
N LEU A 91 1.28 -13.94 3.67
CA LEU A 91 0.78 -12.61 3.97
C LEU A 91 -0.64 -12.71 4.53
N LEU A 92 -0.77 -12.63 5.85
CA LEU A 92 -2.02 -12.75 6.59
C LEU A 92 -2.49 -11.41 7.18
N SER A 93 -1.55 -10.59 7.65
CA SER A 93 -1.82 -9.32 8.36
C SER A 93 -0.77 -8.25 8.01
N VAL A 94 -1.15 -6.99 8.13
CA VAL A 94 -0.23 -5.85 8.00
C VAL A 94 0.77 -5.76 9.15
N GLU A 95 0.48 -6.37 10.31
CA GLU A 95 1.37 -6.38 11.48
C GLU A 95 2.66 -7.16 11.25
N GLN A 96 2.74 -7.93 10.16
CA GLN A 96 3.97 -8.56 9.69
C GLN A 96 5.01 -7.55 9.23
N PHE A 97 4.63 -6.28 9.03
CA PHE A 97 5.50 -5.25 8.52
C PHE A 97 5.88 -4.22 9.59
N GLY A 98 7.15 -3.85 9.59
CA GLY A 98 7.63 -2.58 10.11
C GLY A 98 7.91 -1.62 8.95
N ARG A 99 8.22 -0.36 9.26
CA ARG A 99 8.47 0.67 8.24
C ARG A 99 9.50 0.24 7.19
N GLU A 100 10.62 -0.33 7.63
CA GLU A 100 11.70 -0.75 6.73
C GLU A 100 11.30 -1.91 5.80
N SER A 101 10.50 -2.87 6.27
CA SER A 101 10.05 -3.98 5.45
C SER A 101 8.96 -3.55 4.46
N VAL A 102 8.12 -2.57 4.82
CA VAL A 102 7.21 -1.90 3.87
C VAL A 102 8.00 -1.20 2.76
N GLU A 103 8.98 -0.39 3.14
CA GLU A 103 9.82 0.36 2.18
C GLU A 103 10.58 -0.60 1.24
N GLU A 104 11.03 -1.75 1.73
CA GLU A 104 11.65 -2.78 0.89
C GLU A 104 10.68 -3.46 -0.08
N LEU A 105 9.48 -3.80 0.37
CA LEU A 105 8.44 -4.31 -0.51
C LEU A 105 8.10 -3.30 -1.62
N PHE A 106 8.07 -2.01 -1.29
CA PHE A 106 7.79 -0.95 -2.26
C PHE A 106 8.92 -0.75 -3.26
N ARG A 107 10.19 -0.95 -2.88
CA ARG A 107 11.28 -1.01 -3.86
C ARG A 107 11.09 -2.15 -4.86
N VAL A 108 10.62 -3.31 -4.39
CA VAL A 108 10.27 -4.41 -5.29
C VAL A 108 9.07 -4.02 -6.16
N ALA A 109 8.05 -3.34 -5.62
CA ALA A 109 6.91 -2.85 -6.41
C ALA A 109 7.34 -1.84 -7.49
N ASP A 110 8.28 -0.95 -7.20
CA ASP A 110 8.85 -0.01 -8.17
C ASP A 110 9.54 -0.75 -9.32
N LEU A 111 10.25 -1.85 -9.03
CA LEU A 111 10.82 -2.72 -10.07
C LEU A 111 9.74 -3.36 -10.95
N MET A 112 8.52 -3.56 -10.44
CA MET A 112 7.41 -4.11 -11.22
C MET A 112 6.73 -3.09 -12.14
N GLN A 113 6.98 -1.79 -11.96
CA GLN A 113 6.30 -0.72 -12.70
C GLN A 113 6.38 -0.87 -14.23
N PRO A 114 7.53 -1.15 -14.87
CA PRO A 114 7.59 -1.32 -16.32
C PRO A 114 6.72 -2.49 -16.83
N ILE A 115 6.57 -3.54 -16.02
CA ILE A 115 5.71 -4.68 -16.37
C ILE A 115 4.23 -4.33 -16.18
N ALA A 116 3.89 -3.67 -15.08
CA ALA A 116 2.53 -3.19 -14.79
C ALA A 116 2.05 -2.19 -15.87
N ARG A 117 2.95 -1.30 -16.30
CA ARG A 117 2.75 -0.34 -17.39
C ARG A 117 2.80 -0.94 -18.78
N ARG A 118 2.95 -2.27 -18.90
CA ARG A 118 2.98 -2.98 -20.20
C ARG A 118 4.10 -2.45 -21.12
N GLN A 119 5.21 -1.99 -20.56
CA GLN A 119 6.43 -1.65 -21.29
C GLN A 119 7.34 -2.88 -21.38
N LYS A 120 7.35 -3.70 -20.33
CA LYS A 120 8.09 -4.96 -20.25
C LYS A 120 7.15 -6.15 -20.02
N VAL A 121 7.64 -7.34 -20.37
CA VAL A 121 7.10 -8.64 -19.94
C VAL A 121 8.10 -9.34 -19.04
N SER A 122 7.61 -10.19 -18.14
CA SER A 122 8.43 -11.08 -17.33
C SER A 122 7.88 -12.50 -17.37
N ARG A 123 8.77 -13.48 -17.25
CA ARG A 123 8.46 -14.92 -17.16
C ARG A 123 9.06 -15.56 -15.91
N VAL A 124 9.32 -14.76 -14.88
CA VAL A 124 9.99 -15.22 -13.65
C VAL A 124 9.19 -16.31 -12.91
N LEU A 125 7.86 -16.36 -13.10
CA LEU A 125 6.97 -17.37 -12.57
C LEU A 125 6.45 -18.35 -13.64
N GLU A 126 7.15 -18.49 -14.78
CA GLU A 126 6.75 -19.44 -15.83
C GLU A 126 6.66 -20.87 -15.26
N GLY A 127 5.48 -21.47 -15.39
CA GLY A 127 5.17 -22.80 -14.85
C GLY A 127 4.54 -22.81 -13.46
N ALA A 128 4.59 -21.70 -12.71
CA ALA A 128 3.93 -21.61 -11.40
C ALA A 128 2.41 -21.42 -11.56
N VAL A 129 1.64 -21.93 -10.60
CA VAL A 129 0.17 -21.88 -10.58
C VAL A 129 -0.34 -21.20 -9.31
N LEU A 130 -1.25 -20.23 -9.47
CA LEU A 130 -1.95 -19.57 -8.38
C LEU A 130 -3.33 -20.20 -8.16
N GLY A 131 -3.62 -20.64 -6.93
CA GLY A 131 -4.98 -20.93 -6.47
C GLY A 131 -5.66 -19.66 -5.98
N ASN A 132 -6.62 -19.13 -6.74
CA ASN A 132 -7.29 -17.86 -6.44
C ASN A 132 -8.71 -18.13 -5.90
N LEU A 133 -8.84 -18.34 -4.59
CA LEU A 133 -10.03 -18.87 -3.92
C LEU A 133 -10.85 -17.76 -3.26
N PHE A 134 -11.98 -17.41 -3.86
CA PHE A 134 -12.85 -16.32 -3.40
C PHE A 134 -14.22 -16.86 -2.99
N PHE A 135 -14.47 -16.96 -1.69
CA PHE A 135 -15.72 -17.50 -1.13
C PHE A 135 -16.80 -16.42 -0.95
N GLU A 136 -16.44 -15.14 -0.99
CA GLU A 136 -17.34 -13.99 -1.08
C GLU A 136 -17.10 -13.17 -2.36
N ALA A 137 -18.09 -12.41 -2.82
CA ALA A 137 -18.04 -11.67 -4.07
C ALA A 137 -16.98 -10.54 -4.03
N SER A 138 -15.97 -10.62 -4.91
CA SER A 138 -15.02 -9.53 -5.14
C SER A 138 -14.27 -9.66 -6.48
N THR A 139 -14.92 -9.24 -7.56
CA THR A 139 -14.37 -9.34 -8.92
C THR A 139 -13.04 -8.60 -9.06
N ARG A 140 -12.95 -7.36 -8.56
CA ARG A 140 -11.72 -6.56 -8.72
C ARG A 140 -10.53 -7.15 -7.99
N THR A 141 -10.69 -7.50 -6.71
CA THR A 141 -9.60 -8.09 -5.93
C THR A 141 -9.15 -9.40 -6.60
N ARG A 142 -10.09 -10.29 -6.95
CA ARG A 142 -9.79 -11.56 -7.63
C ARG A 142 -9.03 -11.36 -8.94
N VAL A 143 -9.54 -10.51 -9.83
CA VAL A 143 -8.95 -10.26 -11.15
C VAL A 143 -7.59 -9.59 -11.02
N SER A 144 -7.42 -8.66 -10.07
CA SER A 144 -6.15 -7.97 -9.86
C SER A 144 -5.03 -8.89 -9.36
N PHE A 145 -5.34 -9.85 -8.48
CA PHE A 145 -4.38 -10.89 -8.08
C PHE A 145 -4.01 -11.81 -9.24
N GLY A 146 -5.02 -12.28 -9.99
CA GLY A 146 -4.77 -13.13 -11.16
C GLY A 146 -3.93 -12.40 -12.21
N ALA A 147 -4.25 -11.14 -12.51
CA ALA A 147 -3.49 -10.32 -13.44
C ALA A 147 -2.05 -10.10 -12.98
N ALA A 148 -1.82 -9.80 -11.69
CA ALA A 148 -0.48 -9.65 -11.13
C ALA A 148 0.37 -10.94 -11.28
N PHE A 149 -0.22 -12.10 -11.01
CA PHE A 149 0.47 -13.39 -11.16
C PHE A 149 0.77 -13.71 -12.63
N CYS A 150 -0.21 -13.50 -13.53
CA CYS A 150 -0.02 -13.67 -14.98
C CYS A 150 1.03 -12.72 -15.55
N ARG A 151 1.14 -11.48 -15.04
CA ARG A 151 2.16 -10.50 -15.47
C ARG A 151 3.58 -10.94 -15.15
N LEU A 152 3.76 -11.82 -14.17
CA LEU A 152 5.04 -12.46 -13.83
C LEU A 152 5.27 -13.77 -14.61
N GLY A 153 4.33 -14.19 -15.45
CA GLY A 153 4.42 -15.39 -16.28
C GLY A 153 3.75 -16.64 -15.71
N GLY A 154 3.10 -16.53 -14.54
CA GLY A 154 2.39 -17.65 -13.92
C GLY A 154 0.99 -17.89 -14.49
N SER A 155 0.41 -19.04 -14.14
CA SER A 155 -0.96 -19.43 -14.47
C SER A 155 -1.89 -19.30 -13.26
N VAL A 156 -3.19 -19.17 -13.49
CA VAL A 156 -4.19 -18.99 -12.42
C VAL A 156 -5.30 -20.02 -12.55
N CYS A 157 -5.60 -20.70 -11.44
CA CYS A 157 -6.77 -21.53 -11.26
C CYS A 157 -7.69 -20.84 -10.24
N ASP A 158 -8.88 -20.44 -10.66
CA ASP A 158 -9.79 -19.65 -9.82
C ASP A 158 -11.09 -20.37 -9.47
N THR A 159 -11.60 -20.07 -8.28
CA THR A 159 -12.90 -20.53 -7.79
C THR A 159 -13.64 -19.34 -7.19
N THR A 160 -14.93 -19.22 -7.48
CA THR A 160 -15.79 -18.16 -6.93
C THR A 160 -17.05 -18.69 -6.27
N GLY A 161 -17.36 -18.14 -5.10
CA GLY A 161 -18.61 -18.37 -4.36
C GLY A 161 -18.57 -19.59 -3.46
N PHE A 162 -19.02 -19.42 -2.22
CA PHE A 162 -19.10 -20.50 -1.22
C PHE A 162 -19.94 -21.69 -1.72
N THR A 163 -21.10 -21.42 -2.34
CA THR A 163 -22.04 -22.43 -2.85
C THR A 163 -21.48 -23.35 -3.93
N PHE A 164 -20.44 -22.89 -4.64
CA PHE A 164 -19.80 -23.65 -5.72
C PHE A 164 -18.53 -24.38 -5.24
N SER A 165 -18.18 -24.26 -3.96
CA SER A 165 -17.01 -24.91 -3.38
C SER A 165 -17.37 -26.25 -2.73
N SER A 166 -16.38 -27.14 -2.57
CA SER A 166 -16.51 -28.38 -1.80
C SER A 166 -16.87 -28.12 -0.32
N MET A 167 -16.57 -26.93 0.21
CA MET A 167 -16.98 -26.52 1.55
C MET A 167 -18.50 -26.44 1.70
N ALA A 168 -19.24 -26.10 0.63
CA ALA A 168 -20.72 -26.19 0.65
C ALA A 168 -21.24 -27.63 0.78
N LYS A 169 -20.39 -28.63 0.51
CA LYS A 169 -20.67 -30.06 0.70
C LYS A 169 -20.17 -30.57 2.06
N GLY A 170 -19.69 -29.68 2.93
CA GLY A 170 -19.22 -30.00 4.28
C GLY A 170 -17.73 -30.35 4.40
N GLU A 171 -16.92 -30.12 3.35
CA GLU A 171 -15.46 -30.27 3.45
C GLU A 171 -14.87 -29.23 4.42
N SER A 172 -13.92 -29.65 5.26
CA SER A 172 -13.25 -28.77 6.21
C SER A 172 -12.29 -27.79 5.49
N ILE A 173 -12.06 -26.60 6.06
CA ILE A 173 -11.05 -25.65 5.55
C ILE A 173 -9.68 -26.32 5.47
N TYR A 174 -9.34 -27.14 6.47
CA TYR A 174 -8.08 -27.87 6.50
C TYR A 174 -7.92 -28.80 5.29
N ASP A 175 -8.93 -29.62 5.00
CA ASP A 175 -8.89 -30.57 3.88
C ASP A 175 -8.88 -29.84 2.53
N THR A 176 -9.74 -28.83 2.36
CA THR A 176 -9.75 -27.98 1.15
C THR A 176 -8.37 -27.36 0.94
N SER A 177 -7.78 -26.75 1.98
CA SER A 177 -6.44 -26.16 1.90
C SER A 177 -5.39 -27.21 1.52
N ARG A 178 -5.46 -28.40 2.13
CA ARG A 178 -4.48 -29.45 1.87
C ARG A 178 -4.55 -30.02 0.47
N VAL A 179 -5.75 -30.27 -0.03
CA VAL A 179 -5.99 -30.73 -1.41
C VAL A 179 -5.50 -29.66 -2.38
N MET A 180 -5.92 -28.41 -2.21
CA MET A 180 -5.51 -27.32 -3.09
C MET A 180 -4.00 -27.09 -3.06
N SER A 181 -3.34 -27.25 -1.91
CA SER A 181 -1.88 -27.12 -1.80
C SER A 181 -1.09 -28.13 -2.63
N GLY A 182 -1.69 -29.24 -3.04
CA GLY A 182 -1.07 -30.21 -3.94
C GLY A 182 -1.16 -29.82 -5.43
N TYR A 183 -1.98 -28.83 -5.77
CA TYR A 183 -2.28 -28.44 -7.16
C TYR A 183 -1.63 -27.13 -7.59
N VAL A 184 -1.24 -26.28 -6.62
CA VAL A 184 -0.82 -24.89 -6.86
C VAL A 184 0.43 -24.55 -6.06
N ASP A 185 1.12 -23.48 -6.45
CA ASP A 185 2.37 -23.02 -5.84
C ASP A 185 2.17 -21.85 -4.86
N ALA A 186 1.03 -21.16 -4.94
CA ALA A 186 0.60 -20.13 -4.01
C ALA A 186 -0.94 -20.06 -3.97
N MET A 187 -1.50 -19.56 -2.86
CA MET A 187 -2.94 -19.33 -2.74
C MET A 187 -3.24 -17.89 -2.34
N VAL A 188 -4.25 -17.29 -2.99
CA VAL A 188 -4.92 -16.09 -2.50
C VAL A 188 -6.30 -16.52 -2.02
N ILE A 189 -6.65 -16.11 -0.80
CA ILE A 189 -7.89 -16.55 -0.16
C ILE A 189 -8.66 -15.34 0.30
N ARG A 190 -9.95 -15.31 -0.05
CA ARG A 190 -10.91 -14.35 0.49
C ARG A 190 -12.12 -15.08 1.05
N HIS A 191 -12.39 -14.89 2.34
CA HIS A 191 -13.42 -15.63 3.06
C HIS A 191 -14.33 -14.69 3.88
N PRO A 192 -15.65 -14.95 4.00
CA PRO A 192 -16.54 -14.08 4.77
C PRO A 192 -16.33 -14.15 6.29
N GLU A 193 -15.74 -15.24 6.79
CA GLU A 193 -15.46 -15.42 8.21
C GLU A 193 -14.03 -14.97 8.55
N GLN A 194 -13.90 -14.25 9.65
CA GLN A 194 -12.64 -13.74 10.17
C GLN A 194 -11.78 -14.90 10.70
N GLY A 195 -10.48 -14.89 10.41
CA GLY A 195 -9.54 -15.93 10.85
C GLY A 195 -9.50 -17.17 9.95
N SER A 196 -10.45 -17.35 9.03
CA SER A 196 -10.47 -18.50 8.12
C SER A 196 -9.22 -18.57 7.24
N VAL A 197 -8.69 -17.42 6.78
CA VAL A 197 -7.46 -17.41 5.96
C VAL A 197 -6.25 -17.91 6.75
N ALA A 198 -6.17 -17.59 8.05
CA ALA A 198 -5.13 -18.14 8.92
C ALA A 198 -5.28 -19.65 9.12
N GLU A 199 -6.52 -20.18 9.13
CA GLU A 199 -6.77 -21.62 9.16
C GLU A 199 -6.29 -22.32 7.88
N PHE A 200 -6.60 -21.75 6.70
CA PHE A 200 -6.04 -22.23 5.43
C PHE A 200 -4.50 -22.28 5.48
N ALA A 201 -3.88 -21.20 5.96
CA ALA A 201 -2.42 -21.08 6.09
C ALA A 201 -1.79 -22.08 7.06
N ARG A 202 -2.50 -22.51 8.12
CA ARG A 202 -2.01 -23.56 9.01
C ARG A 202 -1.90 -24.91 8.30
N ALA A 203 -2.80 -25.20 7.37
CA ALA A 203 -2.92 -26.49 6.69
C ALA A 203 -1.96 -26.69 5.50
N THR A 204 -1.15 -25.69 5.14
CA THR A 204 -0.27 -25.75 3.95
C THR A 204 1.13 -25.19 4.20
N ASN A 205 2.09 -25.53 3.34
CA ASN A 205 3.44 -24.95 3.33
C ASN A 205 3.69 -24.00 2.16
N ILE A 206 2.80 -23.96 1.17
CA ILE A 206 2.88 -22.97 0.09
C ILE A 206 2.42 -21.59 0.61
N PRO A 207 2.88 -20.48 0.01
CA PRO A 207 2.44 -19.16 0.41
C PRO A 207 0.93 -18.96 0.33
N VAL A 208 0.37 -18.38 1.39
CA VAL A 208 -1.04 -17.96 1.46
C VAL A 208 -1.10 -16.44 1.60
N VAL A 209 -1.93 -15.80 0.78
CA VAL A 209 -2.16 -14.36 0.78
C VAL A 209 -3.62 -14.07 1.16
N ASN A 210 -3.80 -13.25 2.19
CA ASN A 210 -5.10 -12.76 2.64
C ASN A 210 -5.63 -11.69 1.68
N GLY A 211 -6.65 -12.08 0.91
CA GLY A 211 -7.45 -11.22 0.03
C GLY A 211 -8.68 -10.59 0.71
N GLY A 212 -8.80 -10.76 2.03
CA GLY A 212 -9.88 -10.28 2.89
C GLY A 212 -10.54 -11.41 3.69
N ASP A 213 -10.64 -11.27 5.00
CA ASP A 213 -11.34 -12.23 5.87
C ASP A 213 -12.37 -11.56 6.80
N GLY A 214 -13.65 -11.62 6.42
CA GLY A 214 -14.74 -11.01 7.20
C GLY A 214 -14.49 -9.54 7.58
N ALA A 215 -14.64 -9.20 8.86
CA ALA A 215 -14.30 -7.88 9.41
C ALA A 215 -12.83 -7.77 9.86
N GLY A 216 -11.99 -8.76 9.55
CA GLY A 216 -10.58 -8.82 9.89
C GLY A 216 -9.71 -7.91 9.03
N GLU A 217 -8.78 -8.48 8.27
CA GLU A 217 -7.75 -7.70 7.57
C GLU A 217 -7.79 -7.83 6.05
N HIS A 218 -7.21 -6.82 5.37
CA HIS A 218 -6.94 -6.89 3.93
C HIS A 218 -5.56 -6.31 3.63
N PRO A 219 -4.46 -7.04 3.94
CA PRO A 219 -3.12 -6.48 3.93
C PRO A 219 -2.65 -6.00 2.56
N SER A 220 -2.97 -6.74 1.49
CA SER A 220 -2.63 -6.32 0.13
C SER A 220 -3.30 -5.02 -0.31
N GLN A 221 -4.51 -4.71 0.20
CA GLN A 221 -5.19 -3.44 -0.06
C GLN A 221 -4.54 -2.31 0.73
N ALA A 222 -4.26 -2.52 2.01
CA ALA A 222 -3.58 -1.51 2.81
C ALA A 222 -2.18 -1.16 2.28
N LEU A 223 -1.43 -2.16 1.81
CA LEU A 223 -0.11 -1.96 1.19
C LEU A 223 -0.20 -1.14 -0.10
N LEU A 224 -1.17 -1.43 -0.99
CA LEU A 224 -1.32 -0.66 -2.22
C LEU A 224 -1.85 0.76 -1.97
N ASP A 225 -2.65 0.94 -0.92
CA ASP A 225 -3.15 2.25 -0.51
C ASP A 225 -1.99 3.11 0.02
N LEU A 226 -1.17 2.57 0.92
CA LEU A 226 0.03 3.26 1.42
C LEU A 226 1.03 3.54 0.29
N TYR A 227 1.26 2.58 -0.61
CA TYR A 227 2.11 2.82 -1.79
C TYR A 227 1.58 4.00 -2.61
N THR A 228 0.27 4.07 -2.82
CA THR A 228 -0.36 5.18 -3.55
C THR A 228 -0.13 6.51 -2.85
N ILE A 229 -0.37 6.59 -1.54
CA ILE A 229 -0.11 7.82 -0.75
C ILE A 229 1.35 8.28 -0.95
N LEU A 230 2.32 7.37 -0.81
CA LEU A 230 3.74 7.70 -0.97
C LEU A 230 4.08 8.16 -2.40
N THR A 231 3.54 7.51 -3.43
CA THR A 231 3.78 7.91 -4.81
C THR A 231 3.20 9.29 -5.13
N GLU A 232 1.98 9.57 -4.66
CA GLU A 232 1.34 10.87 -4.83
C GLU A 232 2.07 11.97 -4.05
N PHE A 233 2.51 11.67 -2.83
CA PHE A 233 3.29 12.61 -2.02
C PHE A 233 4.64 12.91 -2.68
N SER A 234 5.33 11.89 -3.19
CA SER A 234 6.58 12.08 -3.92
C SER A 234 6.38 12.96 -5.15
N ARG A 235 5.28 12.80 -5.88
CA ARG A 235 4.93 13.65 -7.03
C ARG A 235 4.71 15.11 -6.61
N LEU A 236 4.07 15.32 -5.47
CA LEU A 236 3.75 16.65 -4.92
C LEU A 236 4.90 17.26 -4.10
N GLY A 237 6.02 16.54 -3.92
CA GLY A 237 7.13 16.99 -3.06
C GLY A 237 6.80 17.03 -1.56
N LYS A 238 5.78 16.27 -1.12
CA LYS A 238 5.34 16.14 0.27
C LYS A 238 6.02 14.98 0.98
N LEU A 239 6.06 15.02 2.31
CA LEU A 239 6.49 13.93 3.18
C LEU A 239 5.29 13.34 3.89
N LEU A 240 5.27 12.02 4.09
CA LEU A 240 4.21 11.38 4.86
C LEU A 240 4.33 11.70 6.34
N ASP A 241 5.55 11.69 6.91
CA ASP A 241 5.75 12.09 8.31
C ASP A 241 5.23 13.53 8.53
N GLY A 242 4.34 13.71 9.51
CA GLY A 242 3.69 14.99 9.81
C GLY A 242 2.40 15.29 9.02
N ALA A 243 1.99 14.43 8.10
CA ALA A 243 0.83 14.68 7.25
C ALA A 243 -0.51 14.56 7.99
N HIS A 244 -1.53 15.24 7.45
CA HIS A 244 -2.91 15.14 7.90
C HIS A 244 -3.71 14.17 7.03
N ILE A 245 -4.12 13.04 7.60
CA ILE A 245 -4.89 11.99 6.93
C ILE A 245 -6.30 11.95 7.51
N VAL A 246 -7.29 12.19 6.64
CA VAL A 246 -8.71 12.05 6.96
C VAL A 246 -9.19 10.68 6.47
N MET A 247 -9.91 9.96 7.32
CA MET A 247 -10.60 8.71 6.96
C MET A 247 -12.09 8.89 7.21
N THR A 248 -12.92 8.66 6.19
CA THR A 248 -14.37 8.92 6.28
C THR A 248 -15.22 7.76 5.77
N GLY A 249 -16.37 7.51 6.39
CA GLY A 249 -17.35 6.49 5.98
C GLY A 249 -17.65 5.45 7.06
N ASP A 250 -17.74 4.16 6.67
CA ASP A 250 -17.86 3.05 7.62
C ASP A 250 -16.47 2.73 8.19
N LEU A 251 -16.18 3.30 9.37
CA LEU A 251 -14.93 3.08 10.09
C LEU A 251 -15.01 1.89 11.06
N LYS A 252 -16.22 1.43 11.38
CA LYS A 252 -16.46 0.32 12.32
C LYS A 252 -16.19 -1.04 11.70
N TYR A 253 -16.66 -1.27 10.49
CA TYR A 253 -16.58 -2.57 9.81
C TYR A 253 -15.67 -2.55 8.57
N GLY A 254 -15.04 -1.41 8.28
CA GLY A 254 -14.14 -1.22 7.16
C GLY A 254 -12.76 -1.84 7.35
N ARG A 255 -12.61 -3.15 7.08
CA ARG A 255 -11.31 -3.86 7.15
C ARG A 255 -10.15 -3.18 6.43
N THR A 256 -10.42 -2.48 5.32
CA THR A 256 -9.40 -1.75 4.55
C THR A 256 -8.90 -0.53 5.30
N VAL A 257 -9.78 0.23 5.95
CA VAL A 257 -9.41 1.41 6.73
C VAL A 257 -8.66 1.01 8.01
N HIS A 258 -9.08 -0.09 8.66
CA HIS A 258 -8.37 -0.65 9.81
C HIS A 258 -6.92 -1.03 9.45
N SER A 259 -6.76 -1.79 8.36
CA SER A 259 -5.45 -2.25 7.90
C SER A 259 -4.55 -1.08 7.46
N LEU A 260 -5.12 -0.09 6.77
CA LEU A 260 -4.37 1.09 6.33
C LEU A 260 -3.93 1.96 7.51
N LEU A 261 -4.81 2.19 8.49
CA LEU A 261 -4.49 2.99 9.68
C LEU A 261 -3.34 2.37 10.48
N LYS A 262 -3.32 1.04 10.65
CA LYS A 262 -2.18 0.32 11.27
C LYS A 262 -0.87 0.53 10.52
N LEU A 263 -0.88 0.47 9.18
CA LEU A 263 0.33 0.73 8.38
C LEU A 263 0.80 2.18 8.44
N LEU A 264 -0.13 3.13 8.42
CA LEU A 264 0.18 4.56 8.57
C LEU A 264 0.78 4.87 9.94
N ALA A 265 0.38 4.13 10.98
CA ALA A 265 0.93 4.26 12.33
C ALA A 265 2.43 3.92 12.45
N LEU A 266 3.03 3.33 11.41
CA LEU A 266 4.49 3.12 11.32
C LEU A 266 5.26 4.42 11.04
N TYR A 267 4.58 5.48 10.62
CA TYR A 267 5.15 6.81 10.36
C TYR A 267 5.05 7.71 11.59
N ARG A 268 5.56 8.94 11.51
CA ARG A 268 5.70 9.83 12.68
C ARG A 268 4.88 11.10 12.54
N GLY A 269 4.28 11.52 13.66
CA GLY A 269 3.64 12.82 13.80
C GLY A 269 2.42 13.04 12.90
N LEU A 270 1.79 11.95 12.42
CA LEU A 270 0.57 12.08 11.63
C LEU A 270 -0.58 12.65 12.47
N LYS A 271 -1.40 13.49 11.84
CA LYS A 271 -2.74 13.82 12.33
C LYS A 271 -3.74 12.91 11.62
N PHE A 272 -4.55 12.18 12.38
CA PHE A 272 -5.67 11.40 11.88
C PHE A 272 -6.97 12.08 12.29
N THR A 273 -7.84 12.36 11.31
CA THR A 273 -9.21 12.79 11.56
C THR A 273 -10.15 11.69 11.06
N LEU A 274 -10.84 11.05 11.99
CA LEU A 274 -11.70 9.89 11.77
C LEU A 274 -13.15 10.36 11.75
N ILE A 275 -13.73 10.48 10.55
CA ILE A 275 -15.07 11.03 10.34
C ILE A 275 -16.04 9.88 10.05
N SER A 276 -17.09 9.70 10.83
CA SER A 276 -18.07 8.64 10.56
C SER A 276 -19.49 9.07 10.93
N PRO A 277 -20.53 8.51 10.28
CA PRO A 277 -21.88 8.56 10.83
C PRO A 277 -21.94 7.96 12.24
N LEU A 278 -22.96 8.33 13.00
CA LEU A 278 -23.15 7.82 14.35
C LEU A 278 -23.32 6.29 14.33
N GLY A 279 -22.60 5.60 15.20
CA GLY A 279 -22.59 4.14 15.31
C GLY A 279 -21.62 3.42 14.37
N LEU A 280 -20.91 4.15 13.50
CA LEU A 280 -19.88 3.65 12.58
C LEU A 280 -18.47 4.11 12.92
N GLU A 281 -18.24 4.49 14.17
CA GLU A 281 -16.95 4.96 14.66
C GLU A 281 -15.88 3.87 14.60
N MET A 282 -14.63 4.31 14.45
CA MET A 282 -13.47 3.43 14.50
C MET A 282 -13.43 2.68 15.85
N PRO A 283 -13.23 1.34 15.86
CA PRO A 283 -13.11 0.58 17.09
C PRO A 283 -12.01 1.12 18.01
N GLU A 284 -12.31 1.21 19.31
CA GLU A 284 -11.42 1.77 20.33
C GLU A 284 -10.07 1.03 20.39
N GLU A 285 -10.10 -0.30 20.22
CA GLU A 285 -8.89 -1.13 20.18
C GLU A 285 -7.90 -0.73 19.08
N ILE A 286 -8.39 -0.27 17.92
CA ILE A 286 -7.55 0.20 16.82
C ILE A 286 -6.97 1.58 17.15
N ILE A 287 -7.79 2.47 17.71
CA ILE A 287 -7.35 3.81 18.13
C ILE A 287 -6.25 3.70 19.18
N GLU A 288 -6.46 2.86 20.20
CA GLU A 288 -5.46 2.61 21.24
C GLU A 288 -4.17 2.03 20.68
N HIS A 289 -4.26 1.11 19.71
CA HIS A 289 -3.10 0.54 19.05
C HIS A 289 -2.29 1.63 18.34
N VAL A 290 -2.96 2.50 17.57
CA VAL A 290 -2.32 3.58 16.81
C VAL A 290 -1.76 4.65 17.74
N ALA A 291 -2.48 5.01 18.82
CA ALA A 291 -2.06 6.02 19.79
C ALA A 291 -0.76 5.65 20.54
N LYS A 292 -0.45 4.35 20.63
CA LYS A 292 0.80 3.84 21.23
C LYS A 292 2.01 4.00 20.31
N LEU A 293 1.81 4.39 19.06
CA LEU A 293 2.84 4.47 18.02
C LEU A 293 3.01 5.90 17.51
N GLY A 294 4.19 6.19 16.94
CA GLY A 294 4.42 7.32 16.03
C GLY A 294 4.16 8.76 16.54
N ASN A 295 3.76 8.97 17.79
CA ASN A 295 3.35 10.27 18.34
C ASN A 295 2.26 10.96 17.50
N HIS A 296 1.17 10.24 17.23
CA HIS A 296 0.06 10.72 16.41
C HIS A 296 -0.92 11.59 17.19
N VAL A 297 -1.61 12.49 16.48
CA VAL A 297 -2.83 13.14 16.94
C VAL A 297 -4.00 12.41 16.31
N ILE A 298 -4.98 11.99 17.11
CA ILE A 298 -6.19 11.29 16.62
C ILE A 298 -7.40 12.09 17.09
N GLU A 299 -8.20 12.55 16.12
CA GLU A 299 -9.46 13.26 16.34
C GLU A 299 -10.59 12.44 15.72
N GLN A 300 -11.74 12.39 16.41
CA GLN A 300 -12.96 11.78 15.90
C GLN A 300 -13.99 12.88 15.64
N SER A 301 -14.74 12.75 14.54
CA SER A 301 -15.81 13.67 14.18
C SER A 301 -16.97 12.97 13.49
N HIS A 302 -18.11 13.65 13.46
CA HIS A 302 -19.29 13.28 12.68
C HIS A 302 -19.61 14.29 11.57
N ASP A 303 -18.87 15.41 11.51
CA ASP A 303 -19.04 16.45 10.50
C ASP A 303 -18.00 16.30 9.39
N LEU A 304 -18.47 16.14 8.15
CA LEU A 304 -17.58 16.02 7.01
C LEU A 304 -16.80 17.32 6.73
N ALA A 305 -17.23 18.48 7.23
CA ALA A 305 -16.48 19.72 7.14
C ALA A 305 -15.10 19.65 7.83
N ASP A 306 -14.90 18.72 8.76
CA ASP A 306 -13.62 18.48 9.43
C ASP A 306 -12.55 17.83 8.52
N VAL A 307 -12.86 17.61 7.23
CA VAL A 307 -11.84 17.33 6.20
C VAL A 307 -10.85 18.48 5.99
N LYS A 308 -11.09 19.64 6.61
CA LYS A 308 -10.30 20.85 6.44
C LYS A 308 -8.80 20.64 6.67
N GLY A 309 -8.01 21.07 5.68
CA GLY A 309 -6.55 20.99 5.73
C GLY A 309 -5.99 19.56 5.63
N ALA A 310 -6.76 18.61 5.09
CA ALA A 310 -6.28 17.27 4.81
C ALA A 310 -5.23 17.25 3.68
N ASP A 311 -4.19 16.42 3.85
CA ASP A 311 -3.31 16.02 2.75
C ASP A 311 -3.89 14.82 1.98
N VAL A 312 -4.59 13.93 2.69
CA VAL A 312 -5.28 12.76 2.11
C VAL A 312 -6.67 12.65 2.70
N ILE A 313 -7.68 12.43 1.84
CA ILE A 313 -9.02 11.99 2.24
C ILE A 313 -9.20 10.56 1.74
N TYR A 314 -9.32 9.60 2.65
CA TYR A 314 -9.61 8.21 2.33
C TYR A 314 -11.06 7.89 2.67
N ALA A 315 -11.92 7.90 1.66
CA ALA A 315 -13.34 7.62 1.80
C ALA A 315 -13.63 6.11 1.69
N THR A 316 -14.56 5.61 2.50
CA THR A 316 -15.05 4.24 2.46
C THR A 316 -16.55 4.19 2.23
N ARG A 317 -16.99 3.12 1.57
CA ARG A 317 -18.40 2.86 1.33
C ARG A 317 -19.10 2.48 2.64
N VAL A 318 -20.22 3.13 2.93
CA VAL A 318 -21.17 2.69 3.96
C VAL A 318 -22.08 1.62 3.38
N GLN A 319 -21.92 0.38 3.82
CA GLN A 319 -22.69 -0.76 3.31
C GLN A 319 -24.11 -0.77 3.89
N LYS A 320 -25.04 0.00 3.29
CA LYS A 320 -26.44 0.08 3.71
C LYS A 320 -27.11 -1.28 3.94
N GLU A 321 -26.72 -2.29 3.16
CA GLU A 321 -27.20 -3.67 3.31
C GLU A 321 -26.91 -4.33 4.67
N ARG A 322 -26.07 -3.74 5.52
CA ARG A 322 -25.76 -4.24 6.87
C ARG A 322 -26.67 -3.68 7.95
N PHE A 323 -27.52 -2.71 7.61
CA PHE A 323 -28.40 -2.03 8.55
C PHE A 323 -29.85 -2.40 8.25
N SER A 324 -30.68 -2.46 9.30
CA SER A 324 -32.15 -2.48 9.13
C SER A 324 -32.60 -1.21 8.38
N ASP A 325 -33.81 -1.19 7.82
CA ASP A 325 -34.39 -0.08 7.03
C ASP A 325 -34.49 1.29 7.77
N GLU A 326 -33.84 1.45 8.92
CA GLU A 326 -33.69 2.72 9.61
C GLU A 326 -32.64 3.60 8.93
N GLN A 327 -32.92 4.90 8.86
CA GLN A 327 -31.97 5.88 8.35
C GLN A 327 -30.77 5.95 9.31
N LEU A 328 -29.57 5.72 8.79
CA LEU A 328 -28.32 5.97 9.51
C LEU A 328 -28.22 7.46 9.87
N GLU A 329 -28.24 7.76 11.16
CA GLU A 329 -28.15 9.12 11.67
C GLU A 329 -26.84 9.77 11.22
N GLY A 330 -26.94 10.96 10.62
CA GLY A 330 -25.80 11.69 10.06
C GLY A 330 -25.33 11.23 8.66
N TYR A 331 -25.87 10.14 8.10
CA TYR A 331 -25.54 9.71 6.74
C TYR A 331 -26.50 10.28 5.69
N THR A 332 -26.40 11.60 5.48
CA THR A 332 -27.19 12.37 4.51
C THR A 332 -26.36 12.71 3.27
N ALA A 333 -26.94 13.43 2.31
CA ALA A 333 -26.22 13.93 1.13
C ALA A 333 -25.02 14.82 1.47
N GLU A 334 -25.03 15.47 2.64
CA GLU A 334 -23.93 16.29 3.14
C GLU A 334 -22.70 15.45 3.53
N PHE A 335 -22.88 14.14 3.76
CA PHE A 335 -21.80 13.20 4.06
C PHE A 335 -21.05 12.72 2.81
N GLN A 336 -21.37 13.24 1.62
CA GLN A 336 -20.69 12.86 0.38
C GLN A 336 -19.41 13.68 0.13
N VAL A 337 -18.29 12.98 -0.10
CA VAL A 337 -17.06 13.62 -0.61
C VAL A 337 -17.30 14.06 -2.06
N SER A 338 -17.52 15.36 -2.24
CA SER A 338 -17.85 16.00 -3.52
C SER A 338 -16.82 17.05 -3.92
N LYS A 339 -16.86 17.49 -5.19
CA LYS A 339 -16.02 18.58 -5.66
C LYS A 339 -16.23 19.87 -4.86
N ALA A 340 -17.49 20.21 -4.57
CA ALA A 340 -17.84 21.40 -3.79
C ALA A 340 -17.22 21.36 -2.37
N LEU A 341 -17.29 20.20 -1.69
CA LEU A 341 -16.69 20.02 -0.37
C LEU A 341 -15.17 20.24 -0.41
N ILE A 342 -14.47 19.57 -1.33
CA ILE A 342 -13.01 19.67 -1.38
C ILE A 342 -12.55 21.06 -1.82
N ASP A 343 -13.28 21.74 -2.71
CA ASP A 343 -12.99 23.13 -3.10
C ASP A 343 -13.21 24.12 -1.95
N GLN A 344 -14.13 23.82 -1.04
CA GLN A 344 -14.42 24.67 0.11
C GLN A 344 -13.42 24.51 1.26
N TYR A 345 -12.98 23.27 1.55
CA TYR A 345 -12.26 22.95 2.79
C TYR A 345 -10.81 22.50 2.60
N CYS A 346 -10.41 22.09 1.40
CA CYS A 346 -9.11 21.46 1.16
C CYS A 346 -8.19 22.29 0.28
N ASP A 347 -6.89 22.04 0.41
CA ASP A 347 -5.89 22.62 -0.49
C ASP A 347 -5.96 21.99 -1.89
N GLU A 348 -5.43 22.71 -2.90
CA GLU A 348 -5.35 22.23 -4.29
C GLU A 348 -4.59 20.90 -4.45
N ASN A 349 -3.75 20.55 -3.47
CA ASN A 349 -2.89 19.37 -3.45
C ASN A 349 -3.38 18.27 -2.49
N VAL A 350 -4.67 18.29 -2.08
CA VAL A 350 -5.26 17.14 -1.36
C VAL A 350 -5.37 15.95 -2.30
N ILE A 351 -5.20 14.73 -1.78
CA ILE A 351 -5.38 13.49 -2.52
C ILE A 351 -6.65 12.79 -2.02
N VAL A 352 -7.60 12.53 -2.90
CA VAL A 352 -8.85 11.83 -2.58
C VAL A 352 -8.75 10.37 -3.02
N MET A 353 -8.85 9.44 -2.07
CA MET A 353 -8.72 8.00 -2.27
C MET A 353 -9.97 7.26 -1.82
N HIS A 354 -10.18 6.07 -2.40
CA HIS A 354 -11.30 5.21 -2.08
C HIS A 354 -10.96 3.78 -2.54
N PRO A 355 -11.06 2.74 -1.69
CA PRO A 355 -10.65 1.36 -2.03
C PRO A 355 -11.49 0.71 -3.13
N LEU A 356 -12.59 1.37 -3.49
CA LEU A 356 -13.62 0.94 -4.43
C LEU A 356 -14.39 -0.31 -3.94
N PRO A 357 -15.65 -0.52 -4.35
CA PRO A 357 -16.39 0.23 -5.36
C PRO A 357 -16.98 1.49 -4.76
N ARG A 358 -16.89 2.60 -5.49
CA ARG A 358 -17.75 3.76 -5.23
C ARG A 358 -19.20 3.31 -5.43
N ASP A 359 -20.03 3.47 -4.42
CA ASP A 359 -21.43 3.08 -4.49
C ASP A 359 -22.20 4.09 -5.34
N SER A 360 -22.78 3.64 -6.45
CA SER A 360 -23.50 4.51 -7.39
C SER A 360 -25.02 4.41 -7.24
N ARG A 361 -25.50 3.69 -6.22
CA ARG A 361 -26.93 3.57 -5.92
C ARG A 361 -27.45 4.89 -5.34
N GLU A 362 -28.74 5.16 -5.54
CA GLU A 362 -29.38 6.33 -4.97
C GLU A 362 -29.25 6.34 -3.44
N GLY A 363 -28.89 7.49 -2.88
CA GLY A 363 -28.63 7.64 -1.45
C GLY A 363 -27.27 7.07 -0.99
N ALA A 364 -26.39 6.63 -1.89
CA ALA A 364 -24.99 6.45 -1.55
C ALA A 364 -24.32 7.83 -1.42
N HIS A 365 -23.62 8.03 -0.30
CA HIS A 365 -23.00 9.29 0.05
C HIS A 365 -21.53 9.05 0.44
N ASP A 366 -20.83 8.13 -0.25
CA ASP A 366 -19.42 7.85 0.00
C ASP A 366 -18.50 8.79 -0.81
N LEU A 367 -18.65 8.81 -2.13
CA LEU A 367 -17.83 9.62 -3.04
C LEU A 367 -18.65 10.03 -4.26
N SER A 368 -18.54 11.29 -4.66
CA SER A 368 -19.27 11.83 -5.81
C SER A 368 -18.60 11.51 -7.15
N VAL A 369 -19.37 11.55 -8.23
CA VAL A 369 -18.91 11.36 -9.62
C VAL A 369 -18.41 12.64 -10.27
N ASP A 370 -18.72 13.80 -9.70
CA ASP A 370 -18.25 15.12 -10.16
C ASP A 370 -16.73 15.31 -10.03
N LEU A 371 -16.06 14.39 -9.31
CA LEU A 371 -14.61 14.34 -9.15
C LEU A 371 -13.88 13.55 -10.25
N ASN A 372 -14.58 12.89 -11.18
CA ASN A 372 -13.95 11.98 -12.14
C ASN A 372 -12.81 12.64 -12.95
N ASP A 373 -12.99 13.91 -13.30
CA ASP A 373 -12.01 14.70 -14.08
C ASP A 373 -11.11 15.55 -13.18
N ASP A 374 -11.25 15.44 -11.86
CA ASP A 374 -10.49 16.24 -10.90
C ASP A 374 -9.12 15.59 -10.63
N PRO A 375 -8.00 16.31 -10.81
CA PRO A 375 -6.66 15.75 -10.65
C PRO A 375 -6.36 15.27 -9.22
N ARG A 376 -7.10 15.78 -8.21
CA ARG A 376 -6.99 15.37 -6.82
C ARG A 376 -7.56 13.97 -6.58
N LEU A 377 -8.42 13.47 -7.47
CA LEU A 377 -9.02 12.14 -7.36
C LEU A 377 -8.01 11.05 -7.75
N GLY A 378 -7.57 10.24 -6.79
CA GLY A 378 -6.56 9.19 -6.95
C GLY A 378 -7.08 7.76 -7.09
N ILE A 379 -8.39 7.54 -7.17
CA ILE A 379 -9.00 6.20 -7.01
C ILE A 379 -8.61 5.18 -8.10
N PHE A 380 -8.43 5.61 -9.35
CA PHE A 380 -8.03 4.71 -10.43
C PHE A 380 -6.54 4.39 -10.37
N ARG A 381 -5.75 5.37 -9.94
CA ARG A 381 -4.30 5.24 -9.73
C ARG A 381 -4.00 4.30 -8.59
N GLN A 382 -4.77 4.43 -7.52
CA GLN A 382 -4.82 3.48 -6.42
C GLN A 382 -5.12 2.08 -6.94
N ALA A 383 -6.15 1.90 -7.77
CA ALA A 383 -6.46 0.59 -8.34
C ALA A 383 -5.31 0.02 -9.19
N ASP A 384 -4.69 0.84 -10.03
CA ASP A 384 -3.59 0.46 -10.92
C ASP A 384 -2.31 0.12 -10.14
N ASN A 385 -1.98 0.90 -9.10
CA ASN A 385 -0.90 0.61 -8.15
C ASN A 385 -1.09 -0.74 -7.43
N GLY A 386 -2.31 -1.26 -7.40
CA GLY A 386 -2.60 -2.60 -6.94
C GLY A 386 -1.94 -3.72 -7.75
N ILE A 387 -1.58 -3.50 -9.02
CA ILE A 387 -0.88 -4.50 -9.84
C ILE A 387 0.60 -4.65 -9.42
N PRO A 388 1.45 -3.60 -9.46
CA PRO A 388 2.86 -3.73 -9.10
C PRO A 388 3.06 -4.16 -7.64
N VAL A 389 2.22 -3.70 -6.71
CA VAL A 389 2.30 -4.14 -5.30
C VAL A 389 1.97 -5.62 -5.14
N ARG A 390 0.93 -6.13 -5.81
CA ARG A 390 0.61 -7.57 -5.77
C ARG A 390 1.68 -8.41 -6.46
N MET A 391 2.27 -7.93 -7.55
CA MET A 391 3.42 -8.56 -8.19
C MET A 391 4.61 -8.66 -7.22
N ALA A 392 4.92 -7.58 -6.50
CA ALA A 392 5.97 -7.58 -5.49
C ALA A 392 5.70 -8.56 -4.35
N ILE A 393 4.46 -8.64 -3.85
CA ILE A 393 4.06 -9.62 -2.85
C ILE A 393 4.35 -11.05 -3.34
N PHE A 394 3.91 -11.41 -4.55
CA PHE A 394 4.19 -12.75 -5.09
C PHE A 394 5.68 -13.01 -5.29
N ALA A 395 6.40 -12.05 -5.85
CA ALA A 395 7.83 -12.19 -6.10
C ALA A 395 8.61 -12.44 -4.79
N VAL A 396 8.31 -11.67 -3.73
CA VAL A 396 8.94 -11.81 -2.41
C VAL A 396 8.57 -13.14 -1.76
N LEU A 397 7.28 -13.49 -1.71
CA LEU A 397 6.84 -14.72 -1.02
C LEU A 397 7.38 -15.99 -1.69
N LEU A 398 7.54 -15.97 -3.01
CA LEU A 398 8.15 -17.07 -3.78
C LEU A 398 9.69 -16.97 -3.85
N GLY A 399 10.30 -15.88 -3.37
CA GLY A 399 11.74 -15.68 -3.33
C GLY A 399 12.39 -15.48 -4.69
N VAL A 400 11.69 -14.83 -5.62
CA VAL A 400 12.14 -14.61 -7.01
C VAL A 400 12.33 -13.13 -7.34
N GLU A 401 12.20 -12.22 -6.37
CA GLU A 401 12.29 -10.77 -6.56
C GLU A 401 13.59 -10.32 -7.24
N ASN A 402 14.72 -10.97 -6.92
CA ASN A 402 16.04 -10.66 -7.50
C ASN A 402 16.22 -11.17 -8.95
N LEU A 403 15.32 -12.04 -9.42
CA LEU A 403 15.35 -12.61 -10.77
C LEU A 403 14.54 -11.78 -11.77
N VAL A 404 13.62 -10.94 -11.29
CA VAL A 404 12.65 -10.24 -12.15
C VAL A 404 13.33 -9.34 -13.17
N GLN A 405 14.32 -8.56 -12.76
CA GLN A 405 15.02 -7.64 -13.67
C GLN A 405 15.70 -8.40 -14.82
N HIS A 406 16.29 -9.56 -14.52
CA HIS A 406 16.97 -10.41 -15.50
C HIS A 406 16.00 -11.09 -16.48
N SER A 407 14.74 -11.28 -16.09
CA SER A 407 13.71 -11.87 -16.94
C SER A 407 12.93 -10.86 -17.78
N MET A 408 13.18 -9.56 -17.63
CA MET A 408 12.45 -8.52 -18.37
C MET A 408 12.81 -8.50 -19.85
N ARG A 409 11.79 -8.36 -20.70
CA ARG A 409 11.91 -8.13 -22.15
C ARG A 409 10.90 -7.09 -22.59
N ASP A 410 11.14 -6.41 -23.70
CA ASP A 410 10.14 -5.49 -24.26
C ASP A 410 8.86 -6.22 -24.65
N VAL A 411 7.72 -5.54 -24.48
CA VAL A 411 6.45 -6.04 -25.01
C VAL A 411 6.49 -6.09 -26.54
N THR A 412 5.76 -7.04 -27.12
CA THR A 412 5.64 -7.20 -28.59
C THR A 412 4.29 -6.70 -29.11
N TRP A 413 3.54 -5.96 -28.30
CA TRP A 413 2.25 -5.37 -28.63
C TRP A 413 2.24 -3.90 -28.20
N ASN A 414 1.31 -3.12 -28.75
CA ASN A 414 1.23 -1.68 -28.48
C ASN A 414 0.27 -1.42 -27.30
N PRO A 415 0.75 -0.95 -26.13
CA PRO A 415 -0.13 -0.47 -25.08
C PRO A 415 -0.69 0.92 -25.43
N PRO A 416 -1.87 1.29 -24.91
CA PRO A 416 -2.35 2.66 -25.02
C PRO A 416 -1.46 3.59 -24.17
N SER A 417 -1.46 4.90 -24.47
CA SER A 417 -0.74 5.90 -23.67
C SER A 417 -1.34 6.15 -22.30
N HIS A 418 -2.65 5.95 -22.16
CA HIS A 418 -3.41 6.10 -20.93
C HIS A 418 -4.43 4.96 -20.84
N VAL A 419 -4.86 4.59 -19.63
CA VAL A 419 -5.85 3.51 -19.44
C VAL A 419 -7.25 4.08 -19.45
N GLY A 420 -7.48 5.14 -18.67
CA GLY A 420 -8.68 5.95 -18.67
C GLY A 420 -8.67 7.01 -19.78
N PRO A 421 -9.84 7.39 -20.31
CA PRO A 421 -9.95 8.43 -21.34
C PRO A 421 -9.48 9.81 -20.84
N ASP A 422 -9.67 10.09 -19.55
CA ASP A 422 -9.42 11.39 -18.92
C ASP A 422 -8.32 11.31 -17.85
N ASP A 423 -7.47 10.27 -17.91
CA ASP A 423 -6.32 10.14 -17.00
C ASP A 423 -5.41 11.37 -17.13
N ALA A 424 -4.94 11.90 -16.00
CA ALA A 424 -4.04 13.04 -16.03
C ALA A 424 -2.71 12.67 -16.73
N VAL A 425 -2.10 13.66 -17.40
CA VAL A 425 -0.90 13.51 -18.27
C VAL A 425 0.26 12.76 -17.59
N PHE A 426 0.42 12.92 -16.27
CA PHE A 426 1.49 12.29 -15.51
C PHE A 426 1.21 10.81 -15.13
N HIS A 427 0.09 10.26 -15.58
CA HIS A 427 -0.28 8.83 -15.50
C HIS A 427 -0.12 8.09 -16.81
N GLY A 428 0.60 8.71 -17.76
CA GLY A 428 1.00 8.04 -18.97
C GLY A 428 1.65 6.69 -18.70
N MET A 429 1.32 5.72 -19.54
CA MET A 429 1.91 4.39 -19.60
C MET A 429 3.29 4.40 -20.29
N TYR A 430 3.76 5.58 -20.72
CA TYR A 430 5.03 5.81 -21.42
C TYR A 430 6.08 6.44 -20.52
#